data_AF-A0A0L0VCV8-F1
#
_entry.id   AF-A0A0L0VCV8-F1
#
_cell.length_a   1.000
_cell.length_b   1.000
_cell.length_c   1.000
_cell.angle_alpha   90.00
_cell.angle_beta   90.00
_cell.angle_gamma   90.00
#
_symmetry.space_group_name_H-M   'P 1'
#
loop_
_entity.id
_entity.type
_entity.pdbx_description
1 polymer ?
#
loop_
_entity_poly.entity_id
_entity_poly.type
_entity_poly.pdbx_seq_one_letter_code
_entity_poly.pdbx_strand_id
1 'polypeptide(L)'
;MININKLSAFTADGNHPKKPSKDNVHYLHVFTKNTSIGYKTAVKKFNKSMVANRPTDHNVAAKTLTKYLSGLKAWHTYHRKPYPTSVEQRSSVYIRSSARTNPTFPVKPKKGAVHLSQLVYLAEQLGKGNAQERAILDLALIVFWGMAWLAELTYPVWWFI
;
A
#
# COMPACT_ATOMS: atom_id res chain seq x y z
N MET A 1 -3.50 -11.67 10.98
CA MET A 1 -3.23 -10.72 12.08
C MET A 1 -2.08 -9.77 11.72
N ILE A 2 -2.18 -8.48 12.06
CA ILE A 2 -1.13 -7.47 11.80
C ILE A 2 -0.03 -7.60 12.86
N ASN A 3 1.23 -7.69 12.42
CA ASN A 3 2.37 -7.67 13.34
C ASN A 3 2.68 -6.23 13.76
N ILE A 4 2.40 -5.92 15.03
CA ILE A 4 2.49 -4.56 15.60
C ILE A 4 3.93 -4.04 15.60
N ASN A 5 4.93 -4.91 15.74
CA ASN A 5 6.35 -4.50 15.69
C ASN A 5 6.71 -3.91 14.32
N LYS A 6 6.03 -4.33 13.25
CA LYS A 6 6.21 -3.75 11.92
C LYS A 6 5.61 -2.35 11.79
N LEU A 7 4.84 -1.85 12.76
CA LEU A 7 4.19 -0.53 12.76
C LEU A 7 4.87 0.50 13.67
N SER A 8 6.10 0.26 14.12
CA SER A 8 6.82 1.13 15.07
C SER A 8 6.81 2.63 14.72
N ALA A 9 6.94 2.98 13.44
CA ALA A 9 6.92 4.38 13.00
C ALA A 9 5.54 5.06 13.12
N PHE A 10 4.44 4.28 13.09
CA PHE A 10 3.09 4.79 13.30
C PHE A 10 2.75 4.88 14.80
N THR A 11 3.21 3.91 15.59
CA THR A 11 2.96 3.89 17.04
C THR A 11 3.85 4.84 17.83
N ALA A 12 4.98 5.27 17.25
CA ALA A 12 5.87 6.28 17.81
C ALA A 12 5.18 7.66 17.92
N ASP A 13 5.56 8.42 18.95
CA ASP A 13 5.18 9.83 19.08
C ASP A 13 6.26 10.68 18.38
N GLY A 14 6.09 10.89 17.08
CA GLY A 14 7.11 11.54 16.25
C GLY A 14 8.37 10.69 16.13
N ASN A 15 9.50 11.20 16.65
CA ASN A 15 10.78 10.48 16.65
C ASN A 15 11.01 9.66 17.94
N HIS A 16 10.08 9.70 18.90
CA HIS A 16 10.21 8.98 20.15
C HIS A 16 9.47 7.63 20.08
N PRO A 17 10.18 6.49 20.22
CA PRO A 17 9.56 5.19 20.18
C PRO A 17 8.60 5.02 21.37
N LYS A 18 7.33 4.76 21.08
CA LYS A 18 6.29 4.51 22.09
C LYS A 18 5.70 3.12 21.87
N LYS A 19 5.67 2.31 22.93
CA LYS A 19 4.98 1.02 22.91
C LYS A 19 3.46 1.25 22.88
N PRO A 20 2.70 0.54 22.04
CA PRO A 20 1.26 0.70 21.96
C PRO A 20 0.57 0.20 23.23
N SER A 21 -0.38 0.99 23.75
CA SER A 21 -1.27 0.60 24.86
C SER A 21 -2.30 -0.44 24.39
N LYS A 22 -2.86 -1.26 25.30
CA LYS A 22 -3.85 -2.31 24.98
C LYS A 22 -5.06 -1.76 24.21
N ASP A 23 -5.58 -0.61 24.59
CA ASP A 23 -6.72 0.05 23.92
C ASP A 23 -6.38 0.47 22.48
N ASN A 24 -5.15 0.92 22.28
CA ASN A 24 -4.65 1.39 21.00
C ASN A 24 -4.40 0.23 20.02
N VAL A 25 -4.12 -0.96 20.52
CA VAL A 25 -3.96 -2.17 19.70
C VAL A 25 -5.28 -2.51 18.99
N HIS A 26 -6.43 -2.38 19.66
CA HIS A 26 -7.73 -2.62 19.05
C HIS A 26 -7.98 -1.72 17.84
N TYR A 27 -7.66 -0.42 17.94
CA TYR A 27 -7.76 0.52 16.82
C TYR A 27 -6.90 0.10 15.61
N LEU A 28 -5.70 -0.44 15.85
CA LEU A 28 -4.82 -0.91 14.77
C LEU A 28 -5.33 -2.19 14.09
N HIS A 29 -6.14 -2.99 14.79
CA HIS A 29 -6.75 -4.20 14.23
C HIS A 29 -7.95 -3.91 13.31
N VAL A 30 -8.58 -2.74 13.43
CA VAL A 30 -9.68 -2.31 12.55
C VAL A 30 -9.18 -2.05 11.11
N PHE A 31 -7.90 -1.69 10.95
CA PHE A 31 -7.33 -1.46 9.62
C PHE A 31 -6.96 -2.76 8.91
N THR A 32 -7.14 -2.78 7.59
CA THR A 32 -6.55 -3.83 6.76
C THR A 32 -5.01 -3.70 6.77
N LYS A 33 -4.31 -4.83 6.63
CA LYS A 33 -2.84 -4.89 6.66
C LYS A 33 -2.19 -3.91 5.67
N ASN A 34 -2.75 -3.77 4.48
CA ASN A 34 -2.25 -2.88 3.43
C ASN A 34 -2.35 -1.41 3.82
N THR A 35 -3.48 -1.02 4.44
CA THR A 35 -3.70 0.34 4.93
C THR A 35 -2.72 0.70 6.04
N SER A 36 -2.51 -0.18 7.03
CA SER A 36 -1.57 0.08 8.13
C SER A 36 -0.13 0.24 7.65
N ILE A 37 0.31 -0.55 6.66
CA ILE A 37 1.62 -0.40 6.03
C ILE A 37 1.74 0.95 5.29
N GLY A 38 0.68 1.35 4.59
CA GLY A 38 0.60 2.66 3.92
C GLY A 38 0.72 3.82 4.90
N TYR A 39 -0.03 3.77 6.00
CA TYR A 39 -0.02 4.81 7.04
C TYR A 39 1.31 4.90 7.76
N LYS A 40 1.91 3.75 8.13
CA LYS A 40 3.29 3.71 8.66
C LYS A 40 4.27 4.38 7.71
N THR A 41 4.17 4.09 6.41
CA THR A 41 5.06 4.67 5.40
C THR A 41 4.89 6.18 5.29
N ALA A 42 3.65 6.67 5.36
CA ALA A 42 3.33 8.10 5.38
C ALA A 42 3.99 8.81 6.56
N VAL A 43 3.77 8.33 7.78
CA VAL A 43 4.33 8.90 9.00
C VAL A 43 5.86 8.86 8.98
N LYS A 44 6.46 7.73 8.56
CA LYS A 44 7.92 7.61 8.44
C LYS A 44 8.50 8.64 7.48
N LYS A 45 7.88 8.85 6.31
CA LYS A 45 8.34 9.83 5.31
C LYS A 45 8.20 11.26 5.82
N PHE A 46 7.08 11.57 6.48
CA PHE A 46 6.84 12.88 7.08
C PHE A 46 7.87 13.21 8.17
N ASN A 47 8.12 12.30 9.10
CA ASN A 47 9.13 12.48 10.15
C ASN A 47 10.52 12.68 9.54
N LYS A 48 10.87 11.91 8.50
CA LYS A 48 12.14 12.08 7.79
C LYS A 48 12.26 13.46 7.13
N SER A 49 11.20 13.97 6.49
CA SER A 49 11.22 15.32 5.90
C SER A 49 11.30 16.42 6.96
N MET A 50 10.67 16.22 8.13
CA MET A 50 10.76 17.17 9.24
C MET A 50 12.19 17.25 9.79
N VAL A 51 12.85 16.11 10.00
CA VAL A 51 14.25 16.05 10.48
C VAL A 51 15.21 16.64 9.45
N ALA A 52 15.03 16.33 8.16
CA ALA A 52 15.90 16.84 7.11
C ALA A 52 15.74 18.36 6.86
N ASN A 53 14.64 18.96 7.36
CA ASN A 53 14.22 20.34 7.11
C ASN A 53 14.30 20.76 5.63
N ARG A 54 14.16 19.79 4.72
CA ARG A 54 14.28 19.95 3.28
C ARG A 54 13.33 18.99 2.58
N PRO A 55 12.70 19.39 1.47
CA PRO A 55 11.97 18.46 0.62
C PRO A 55 12.91 17.35 0.15
N THR A 56 12.51 16.09 0.31
CA THR A 56 13.23 14.99 -0.34
C THR A 56 12.98 15.08 -1.84
N ASP A 57 14.01 14.88 -2.66
CA ASP A 57 13.98 14.91 -4.14
C ASP A 57 13.25 13.69 -4.76
N HIS A 58 12.11 13.33 -4.18
CA HIS A 58 11.31 12.21 -4.63
C HIS A 58 10.08 12.74 -5.34
N ASN A 59 9.91 12.30 -6.58
CA ASN A 59 8.70 12.60 -7.30
C ASN A 59 7.52 11.81 -6.74
N VAL A 60 6.54 12.49 -6.16
CA VAL A 60 5.38 11.88 -5.50
C VAL A 60 4.11 12.33 -6.21
N ALA A 61 3.39 11.37 -6.79
CA ALA A 61 2.08 11.66 -7.40
C ALA A 61 1.10 12.25 -6.36
N ALA A 62 0.31 13.24 -6.76
CA ALA A 62 -0.71 13.86 -5.92
C ALA A 62 -1.66 12.86 -5.22
N LYS A 63 -2.03 11.77 -5.90
CA LYS A 63 -2.83 10.68 -5.32
C LYS A 63 -2.14 10.00 -4.12
N THR A 64 -0.82 9.91 -4.15
CA THR A 64 -0.01 9.35 -3.07
C THR A 64 0.06 10.32 -1.89
N LEU A 65 0.20 11.63 -2.15
CA LEU A 65 0.15 12.66 -1.10
C LEU A 65 -1.19 12.62 -0.34
N THR A 66 -2.30 12.43 -1.05
CA THR A 66 -3.63 12.28 -0.43
C THR A 66 -3.68 11.09 0.53
N LYS A 67 -3.08 9.96 0.14
CA LYS A 67 -2.94 8.77 1.01
C LYS A 67 -2.05 9.05 2.23
N TYR A 68 -0.99 9.83 2.06
CA TYR A 68 -0.13 10.22 3.18
C TYR A 68 -0.85 11.12 4.18
N LEU A 69 -1.61 12.11 3.72
CA LEU A 69 -2.45 12.93 4.60
C LEU A 69 -3.47 12.10 5.38
N SER A 70 -4.08 11.12 4.73
CA SER A 70 -5.00 10.18 5.39
C SER A 70 -4.30 9.39 6.52
N GLY A 71 -3.06 8.94 6.27
CA GLY A 71 -2.25 8.27 7.28
C GLY A 71 -1.83 9.18 8.44
N LEU A 72 -1.55 10.45 8.17
CA LEU A 72 -1.27 11.45 9.21
C LEU A 72 -2.52 11.75 10.04
N LYS A 73 -3.69 11.93 9.42
CA LYS A 73 -4.96 12.07 10.14
C LYS A 73 -5.21 10.88 11.07
N ALA A 74 -5.05 9.66 10.56
CA ALA A 74 -5.19 8.44 11.35
C ALA A 74 -4.20 8.38 12.52
N TRP A 75 -2.97 8.89 12.35
CA TRP A 75 -1.99 9.01 13.41
C TRP A 75 -2.44 10.01 14.49
N HIS A 76 -2.97 11.17 14.10
CA HIS A 76 -3.51 12.16 15.03
C HIS A 76 -4.69 11.60 15.85
N THR A 77 -5.63 10.91 15.19
CA THR A 77 -6.74 10.22 15.87
C THR A 77 -6.23 9.14 16.84
N TYR A 78 -5.26 8.32 16.41
CA TYR A 78 -4.66 7.27 17.23
C TYR A 78 -3.97 7.83 18.48
N HIS A 79 -3.25 8.94 18.36
CA HIS A 79 -2.56 9.58 19.48
C HIS A 79 -3.43 10.58 20.26
N ARG A 80 -4.71 10.75 19.89
CA ARG A 80 -5.63 11.76 20.44
C ARG A 80 -5.05 13.17 20.40
N LYS A 81 -4.27 13.48 19.35
CA LYS A 81 -3.68 14.81 19.13
C LYS A 81 -4.54 15.59 18.13
N PRO A 82 -4.74 16.90 18.31
CA PRO A 82 -5.50 17.72 17.38
C PRO A 82 -4.83 17.70 16.01
N TYR A 83 -5.60 17.36 14.96
CA TYR A 83 -5.17 17.51 13.58
C TYR A 83 -5.37 18.96 13.14
N PRO A 84 -4.41 19.60 12.46
CA PRO A 84 -4.55 21.00 12.05
C PRO A 84 -5.53 21.13 10.88
N THR A 85 -6.82 21.34 11.18
CA THR A 85 -7.87 21.47 10.15
C THR A 85 -7.73 22.75 9.33
N SER A 86 -7.09 23.79 9.87
CA SER A 86 -6.87 25.08 9.19
C SER A 86 -6.04 24.96 7.90
N VAL A 87 -5.14 23.97 7.82
CA VAL A 87 -4.29 23.76 6.64
C VAL A 87 -4.90 22.77 5.64
N GLU A 88 -6.04 22.17 5.95
CA GLU A 88 -6.63 21.12 5.11
C GLU A 88 -7.11 21.68 3.78
N GLN A 89 -7.86 22.79 3.81
CA GLN A 89 -8.34 23.43 2.59
C GLN A 89 -7.18 23.87 1.70
N ARG A 90 -6.16 24.52 2.28
CA ARG A 90 -4.94 24.92 1.56
C ARG A 90 -4.20 23.72 0.98
N SER A 91 -4.03 22.65 1.75
CA SER A 91 -3.39 21.41 1.31
C SER A 91 -4.17 20.73 0.17
N SER A 92 -5.50 20.76 0.21
CA SER A 92 -6.36 20.21 -0.84
C SER A 92 -6.19 20.96 -2.17
N VAL A 93 -6.08 22.29 -2.12
CA VAL A 93 -5.84 23.14 -3.30
C VAL A 93 -4.47 22.83 -3.90
N TYR A 94 -3.42 22.71 -3.07
CA TYR A 94 -2.09 22.34 -3.54
C TYR A 94 -2.02 20.93 -4.13
N ILE A 95 -2.67 19.95 -3.52
CA ILE A 95 -2.73 18.60 -4.07
C ILE A 95 -3.46 18.61 -5.42
N ARG A 96 -4.54 19.39 -5.55
CA ARG A 96 -5.29 19.51 -6.81
C ARG A 96 -4.46 20.20 -7.89
N SER A 97 -3.68 21.23 -7.56
CA SER A 97 -2.78 21.87 -8.54
C SER A 97 -1.66 20.92 -8.95
N SER A 98 -1.01 20.22 -8.00
CA SER A 98 -0.01 19.18 -8.30
C SER A 98 -0.60 18.02 -9.12
N ALA A 99 -1.88 17.71 -8.94
CA ALA A 99 -2.53 16.67 -9.74
C ALA A 99 -2.57 17.02 -11.24
N ARG A 100 -2.69 18.33 -11.56
CA ARG A 100 -2.68 18.84 -12.94
C ARG A 100 -1.29 18.85 -13.56
N THR A 101 -0.24 18.83 -12.75
CA THR A 101 1.16 18.74 -13.20
C THR A 101 1.69 17.30 -13.21
N ASN A 102 0.97 16.33 -12.63
CA ASN A 102 1.29 14.90 -12.78
C ASN A 102 1.32 14.35 -14.23
N PRO A 103 0.59 14.90 -15.24
CA PRO A 103 0.55 14.33 -16.60
C PRO A 103 1.89 14.30 -17.35
N THR A 104 2.96 14.93 -16.83
CA THR A 104 4.28 14.91 -17.45
C THR A 104 5.09 13.65 -17.16
N PHE A 105 4.61 12.74 -16.30
CA PHE A 105 5.23 11.41 -16.21
C PHE A 105 4.82 10.56 -17.41
N PRO A 106 5.76 9.82 -18.04
CA PRO A 106 5.40 8.85 -19.05
C PRO A 106 4.34 7.92 -18.43
N VAL A 107 3.16 7.88 -19.06
CA VAL A 107 2.09 6.99 -18.64
C VAL A 107 2.70 5.60 -18.61
N LYS A 108 2.78 4.98 -17.41
CA LYS A 108 3.25 3.60 -17.31
C LYS A 108 2.47 2.79 -18.34
N PRO A 109 3.14 2.01 -19.21
CA PRO A 109 2.42 1.21 -20.19
C PRO A 109 1.38 0.41 -19.41
N LYS A 110 0.12 0.48 -19.86
CA LYS A 110 -0.93 -0.35 -19.28
C LYS A 110 -0.40 -1.79 -19.32
N LYS A 111 -0.53 -2.52 -18.21
CA LYS A 111 -0.19 -3.94 -18.21
C LYS A 111 -0.96 -4.57 -19.37
N GLY A 112 -0.24 -5.12 -20.34
CA GLY A 112 -0.85 -5.81 -21.46
C GLY A 112 -1.71 -6.96 -20.94
N ALA A 113 -2.73 -7.34 -21.70
CA ALA A 113 -3.41 -8.60 -21.45
C ALA A 113 -2.38 -9.72 -21.47
N VAL A 114 -2.56 -10.75 -20.65
CA VAL A 114 -1.79 -11.98 -20.82
C VAL A 114 -2.22 -12.58 -22.15
N HIS A 115 -1.28 -12.83 -23.06
CA HIS A 115 -1.58 -13.43 -24.36
C HIS A 115 -1.41 -14.96 -24.29
N LEU A 116 -2.15 -15.67 -25.14
CA LEU A 116 -2.04 -17.13 -25.24
C LEU A 116 -0.61 -17.59 -25.53
N SER A 117 0.17 -16.83 -26.30
CA SER A 117 1.59 -17.11 -26.58
C SER A 117 2.44 -17.16 -25.31
N GLN A 118 2.14 -16.33 -24.32
CA GLN A 118 2.83 -16.35 -23.03
C GLN A 118 2.45 -17.59 -22.22
N LEU A 119 1.20 -18.03 -22.32
CA LEU A 119 0.71 -19.24 -21.66
C LEU A 119 1.30 -20.51 -22.28
N VAL A 120 1.41 -20.55 -23.61
CA VAL A 120 2.10 -21.63 -24.35
C VAL A 120 3.57 -21.69 -23.95
N TYR A 121 4.25 -20.54 -23.90
CA TYR A 121 5.63 -20.47 -23.44
C TYR A 121 5.78 -21.01 -22.01
N LEU A 122 4.90 -20.61 -21.08
CA LEU A 122 4.91 -21.14 -19.71
C LEU A 122 4.68 -22.65 -19.68
N ALA A 123 3.79 -23.19 -20.52
CA ALA A 123 3.54 -24.62 -20.60
C ALA A 123 4.77 -25.41 -21.08
N GLU A 124 5.49 -24.88 -22.06
CA GLU A 124 6.73 -25.50 -22.56
C GLU A 124 7.83 -25.51 -21.50
N GLN A 125 8.03 -24.40 -20.78
CA GLN A 125 9.08 -24.28 -19.78
C GLN A 125 8.77 -25.04 -18.49
N LEU A 126 7.52 -24.98 -18.02
CA LEU A 126 7.14 -25.47 -16.68
C LEU A 126 6.45 -26.83 -16.70
N GLY A 127 5.89 -27.27 -17.84
CA GLY A 127 5.11 -28.51 -17.91
C GLY A 127 5.93 -29.78 -17.64
N LYS A 128 7.21 -29.79 -18.05
CA LYS A 128 8.14 -30.91 -17.78
C LYS A 128 8.95 -30.72 -16.50
N GLY A 129 8.73 -29.61 -15.79
CA GLY A 129 9.43 -29.24 -14.59
C GLY A 129 9.10 -30.09 -13.37
N ASN A 130 9.64 -29.67 -12.24
CA ASN A 130 9.36 -30.25 -10.92
C ASN A 130 7.91 -29.99 -10.47
N ALA A 131 7.50 -30.60 -9.35
CA ALA A 131 6.14 -30.48 -8.85
C ALA A 131 5.70 -29.03 -8.59
N GLN A 132 6.62 -28.15 -8.18
CA GLN A 132 6.33 -26.74 -7.95
C GLN A 132 6.12 -26.00 -9.27
N GLU A 133 6.95 -26.26 -10.29
CA GLU A 133 6.81 -25.65 -11.62
C GLU A 133 5.49 -26.04 -12.28
N ARG A 134 5.08 -27.30 -12.17
CA ARG A 134 3.75 -27.76 -12.63
C ARG A 134 2.62 -27.07 -11.88
N ALA A 135 2.71 -26.95 -10.55
CA ALA A 135 1.70 -26.23 -9.77
C ALA A 135 1.59 -24.74 -10.15
N ILE A 136 2.71 -24.09 -10.50
CA ILE A 136 2.71 -22.71 -11.00
C ILE A 136 2.01 -22.62 -12.36
N LEU A 137 2.26 -23.58 -13.25
CA LEU A 137 1.59 -23.66 -14.55
C LEU A 137 0.07 -23.86 -14.38
N ASP A 138 -0.35 -24.82 -13.54
CA ASP A 138 -1.76 -25.09 -13.26
C ASP A 138 -2.45 -23.85 -12.69
N LEU A 139 -1.80 -23.14 -11.76
CA LEU A 139 -2.31 -21.88 -11.22
C LEU A 139 -2.44 -20.80 -12.30
N ALA A 140 -1.46 -20.67 -13.19
CA ALA A 140 -1.52 -19.71 -14.29
C ALA A 140 -2.67 -20.03 -15.27
N LEU A 141 -2.90 -21.31 -15.58
CA LEU A 141 -4.01 -21.77 -16.42
C LEU A 141 -5.37 -21.46 -15.76
N ILE A 142 -5.53 -21.76 -14.49
CA ILE A 142 -6.78 -21.51 -13.75
C ILE A 142 -7.05 -20.01 -13.62
N VAL A 143 -6.04 -19.19 -13.27
CA VAL A 143 -6.17 -17.72 -13.21
C VAL A 143 -6.59 -17.16 -14.57
N PHE A 144 -5.96 -17.63 -15.64
CA PHE A 144 -6.20 -17.13 -17.00
C PHE A 144 -7.60 -17.49 -17.51
N TRP A 145 -7.99 -18.76 -17.44
CA TRP A 145 -9.28 -19.23 -17.97
C TRP A 145 -10.45 -18.98 -17.01
N GLY A 146 -10.19 -19.01 -15.70
CA GLY A 146 -11.18 -18.71 -14.67
C GLY A 146 -11.40 -17.22 -14.43
N MET A 147 -10.63 -16.34 -15.10
CA MET A 147 -10.69 -14.87 -14.91
C MET A 147 -10.58 -14.45 -13.44
N ALA A 148 -9.91 -15.26 -12.63
CA ALA A 148 -9.85 -15.12 -11.18
C ALA A 148 -8.65 -14.26 -10.75
N TRP A 149 -8.74 -13.66 -9.57
CA TRP A 149 -7.58 -13.00 -8.99
C TRP A 149 -6.66 -14.03 -8.35
N LEU A 150 -5.34 -13.86 -8.51
CA LEU A 150 -4.37 -14.74 -7.85
C LEU A 150 -4.60 -14.85 -6.34
N ALA A 151 -5.08 -13.77 -5.72
CA ALA A 151 -5.44 -13.75 -4.30
C ALA A 151 -6.64 -14.64 -3.96
N GLU A 152 -7.61 -14.80 -4.86
CA GLU A 152 -8.77 -15.68 -4.63
C GLU A 152 -8.36 -17.16 -4.61
N LEU A 153 -7.37 -17.53 -5.42
CA LEU A 153 -6.91 -18.91 -5.53
C LEU A 153 -5.84 -19.29 -4.50
N THR A 154 -5.11 -18.31 -3.96
CA THR A 154 -3.96 -18.57 -3.07
C THR A 154 -4.25 -18.27 -1.60
N TYR A 155 -5.30 -17.52 -1.28
CA TYR A 155 -5.71 -17.28 0.10
C TYR A 155 -6.99 -18.06 0.41
N PRO A 156 -7.11 -18.64 1.63
CA PRO A 156 -8.34 -19.29 2.03
C PRO A 156 -9.49 -18.27 2.04
N VAL A 157 -10.50 -18.54 1.22
CA VAL A 157 -11.70 -17.73 1.06
C VAL A 157 -12.59 -17.92 2.30
N TRP A 158 -12.43 -17.06 3.31
CA TRP A 158 -13.30 -17.03 4.50
C TRP A 158 -14.46 -16.02 4.38
N TRP A 159 -14.75 -15.53 3.17
CA TRP A 159 -15.69 -14.41 2.96
C TRP A 159 -16.77 -14.66 1.89
N PHE A 160 -16.84 -15.86 1.32
CA PHE A 160 -17.82 -16.19 0.28
C PHE A 160 -18.70 -17.41 0.60
N ILE A 161 -18.75 -17.86 1.85
CA ILE A 161 -19.73 -18.83 2.35
C ILE A 161 -20.34 -18.26 3.64
#